data_AF-W6KQ90-F1
#
_entry.id   AF-W6KQ90-F1
#
_cell.length_a   1.000
_cell.length_b   1.000
_cell.length_c   1.000
_cell.angle_alpha   90.00
_cell.angle_beta   90.00
_cell.angle_gamma   90.00
#
_symmetry.space_group_name_H-M   'P 1'
#
loop_
_entity.id
_entity.type
_entity.pdbx_description
1 polymer ?
#
loop_
_entity_poly.entity_id
_entity_poly.type
_entity_poly.pdbx_seq_one_letter_code
_entity_poly.pdbx_strand_id
1 'polypeptide(L)'
;MQPVQPNINLPGLSQNEVVILSEKLHHIGNEGFMFCARKCITHYGEDSIPYHPGEKACLDRCISKVRNGMYMAIDIKKKFEEQLKAQELPYQWLKDAASGKLGSQ
;
A
#
# COMPACT_ATOMS: atom_id res chain seq x y z
N MET A 1 27.89 -11.09 4.59
CA MET A 1 26.88 -10.05 4.26
C MET A 1 27.62 -8.74 4.13
N GLN A 2 27.51 -8.04 3.00
CA GLN A 2 28.12 -6.73 2.85
C GLN A 2 27.41 -5.71 3.75
N PRO A 3 28.13 -4.76 4.37
CA PRO A 3 27.53 -3.73 5.21
C PRO A 3 26.62 -2.83 4.37
N VAL A 4 25.42 -2.57 4.88
CA VAL A 4 24.42 -1.77 4.17
C VAL A 4 24.90 -0.32 4.12
N GLN A 5 25.17 0.18 2.91
CA GLN A 5 25.66 1.55 2.76
C GLN A 5 24.55 2.56 3.09
N PRO A 6 24.84 3.59 3.90
CA PRO A 6 23.89 4.65 4.20
C PRO A 6 23.61 5.48 2.94
N ASN A 7 22.34 5.80 2.69
CA ASN A 7 21.94 6.59 1.53
C ASN A 7 22.13 8.09 1.82
N ILE A 8 22.91 8.77 0.98
CA ILE A 8 23.24 10.22 1.12
C ILE A 8 22.01 11.10 0.83
N ASN A 9 21.07 10.64 0.01
CA ASN A 9 19.90 11.42 -0.39
C ASN A 9 18.76 11.39 0.63
N LEU A 10 18.73 10.38 1.52
CA LEU A 10 17.71 10.21 2.54
C LEU A 10 18.39 9.78 3.86
N PRO A 11 18.81 10.74 4.69
CA PRO A 11 19.53 10.46 5.93
C PRO A 11 18.73 9.55 6.86
N GLY A 12 19.39 8.53 7.41
CA GLY A 12 18.78 7.59 8.36
C GLY A 12 18.05 6.40 7.74
N LEU A 13 17.96 6.31 6.40
CA LEU A 13 17.47 5.13 5.70
C LEU A 13 18.63 4.34 5.08
N SER A 14 18.58 3.03 5.26
CA SER A 14 19.44 2.11 4.54
C SER A 14 19.06 2.07 3.05
N GLN A 15 20.00 1.75 2.15
CA GLN A 15 19.69 1.67 0.71
C GLN A 15 18.52 0.73 0.40
N ASN A 16 18.44 -0.41 1.08
CA ASN A 16 17.34 -1.37 0.89
C ASN A 16 15.98 -0.77 1.28
N GLU A 17 15.91 -0.01 2.37
CA GLU A 17 14.67 0.65 2.78
C GLU A 17 14.23 1.71 1.77
N VAL A 18 15.18 2.43 1.16
CA VAL A 18 14.88 3.41 0.11
C VAL A 18 14.29 2.74 -1.14
N VAL A 19 14.85 1.60 -1.56
CA VAL A 19 14.33 0.82 -2.71
C VAL A 19 12.92 0.29 -2.42
N ILE A 20 12.70 -0.27 -1.23
CA ILE A 20 11.37 -0.76 -0.83
C ILE A 20 10.35 0.40 -0.78
N LEU A 21 10.77 1.57 -0.31
CA LEU A 21 9.89 2.75 -0.25
C LEU A 21 9.54 3.26 -1.66
N SER A 22 10.53 3.31 -2.56
CA SER A 22 10.32 3.76 -3.94
C SER A 22 9.43 2.80 -4.73
N GLU A 23 9.60 1.49 -4.52
CA GLU A 23 8.76 0.46 -5.12
C GLU A 23 7.31 0.56 -4.61
N LYS A 24 7.11 0.76 -3.30
CA LYS A 24 5.77 1.02 -2.74
C LYS A 24 5.13 2.27 -3.33
N LEU A 25 5.88 3.36 -3.46
CA LEU A 25 5.40 4.59 -4.08
C LEU A 25 5.03 4.37 -5.56
N HIS A 26 5.82 3.56 -6.29
CA HIS A 26 5.54 3.21 -7.67
C HIS A 26 4.24 2.41 -7.80
N HIS A 27 4.07 1.34 -7.04
CA HIS A 27 2.85 0.53 -7.06
C HIS A 27 1.61 1.35 -6.72
N ILE A 28 1.70 2.20 -5.69
CA ILE A 28 0.51 2.92 -5.22
C ILE A 28 0.17 4.10 -6.13
N GLY A 29 1.19 4.84 -6.56
CA GLY A 29 1.01 5.98 -7.46
C GLY A 29 0.71 5.54 -8.88
N ASN A 30 1.66 4.87 -9.53
CA ASN A 30 1.61 4.56 -10.95
C ASN A 30 0.61 3.43 -11.25
N GLU A 31 0.72 2.28 -10.59
CA GLU A 31 -0.22 1.17 -10.88
C GLU A 31 -1.64 1.47 -10.38
N GLY A 32 -1.76 2.14 -9.23
CA GLY A 32 -3.05 2.62 -8.72
C GLY A 32 -3.75 3.57 -9.69
N PHE A 33 -3.02 4.54 -10.23
CA PHE A 33 -3.53 5.44 -11.28
C PHE A 33 -3.90 4.66 -12.55
N MET A 34 -3.03 3.80 -13.05
CA MET A 34 -3.27 3.03 -14.28
C MET A 34 -4.46 2.07 -14.15
N PHE A 35 -4.67 1.47 -12.98
CA PHE A 35 -5.86 0.68 -12.68
C PHE A 35 -7.12 1.53 -12.80
N CYS A 36 -7.14 2.70 -12.15
CA CYS A 36 -8.29 3.60 -12.20
C CYS A 36 -8.54 4.15 -13.61
N ALA A 37 -7.50 4.53 -14.34
CA ALA A 37 -7.59 4.97 -15.72
C ALA A 37 -8.21 3.88 -16.63
N ARG A 38 -7.73 2.63 -16.53
CA ARG A 38 -8.29 1.50 -17.31
C ARG A 38 -9.74 1.18 -16.98
N LYS A 39 -10.19 1.44 -15.75
CA LYS A 39 -11.57 1.15 -15.31
C LYS A 39 -12.55 2.29 -15.59
N CYS A 40 -12.08 3.53 -15.57
CA CYS A 40 -12.93 4.71 -15.61
C CYS A 40 -12.88 5.47 -16.94
N ILE A 41 -11.81 5.34 -17.72
CA ILE A 41 -11.68 6.00 -19.03
C ILE A 41 -12.05 4.97 -20.09
N THR A 42 -13.24 5.13 -20.67
CA THR A 42 -13.80 4.21 -21.67
C THR A 42 -14.07 4.88 -23.01
N HIS A 43 -14.23 6.21 -23.04
CA HIS A 43 -14.53 6.98 -24.25
C HIS A 43 -13.25 7.57 -24.84
N TYR A 44 -12.51 6.75 -25.60
CA TYR A 44 -11.37 7.20 -26.39
C TYR A 44 -11.87 7.64 -27.78
N GLY A 45 -12.46 8.84 -27.89
CA GLY A 45 -12.78 9.37 -29.23
C GLY A 45 -13.96 10.32 -29.40
N GLU A 46 -14.73 10.61 -28.35
CA GLU A 46 -15.66 11.76 -28.42
C GLU A 46 -14.88 13.02 -28.04
N ASP A 47 -15.13 14.15 -28.72
CA ASP A 47 -14.52 15.49 -28.56
C ASP A 47 -14.58 16.12 -27.14
N SER A 48 -14.80 15.29 -26.12
CA SER A 48 -14.71 15.58 -24.70
C SER A 48 -13.25 15.64 -24.21
N ILE A 49 -12.47 16.58 -24.76
CA ILE A 49 -11.24 16.99 -24.06
C ILE A 49 -11.65 17.73 -22.77
N PRO A 50 -11.19 17.33 -21.56
CA PRO A 50 -10.28 16.23 -21.27
C PRO A 50 -10.95 14.94 -20.75
N TYR A 51 -12.22 14.96 -20.33
CA TYR A 51 -12.96 13.77 -19.84
C TYR A 51 -14.47 13.98 -19.97
N HIS A 52 -15.24 12.90 -20.21
CA HIS A 52 -16.68 12.92 -19.96
C HIS A 52 -16.94 13.07 -18.44
N PRO A 53 -17.94 13.86 -17.98
CA PRO A 53 -18.14 14.15 -16.55
C PRO A 53 -18.25 12.90 -15.66
N GLY A 54 -18.84 11.81 -16.19
CA GLY A 54 -18.94 10.53 -15.49
C GLY A 54 -17.60 9.82 -15.30
N GLU A 55 -16.70 9.93 -16.27
CA GLU A 55 -15.37 9.29 -16.23
C GLU A 55 -14.46 10.00 -15.23
N LYS A 56 -14.49 11.35 -15.21
CA LYS A 56 -13.80 12.14 -14.20
C LYS A 56 -14.26 11.77 -12.80
N ALA A 57 -15.58 11.72 -12.57
CA ALA A 57 -16.13 11.35 -11.28
C ALA A 57 -15.76 9.91 -10.86
N CYS A 58 -15.71 8.97 -11.82
CA CYS A 58 -15.23 7.62 -11.57
C CYS A 58 -13.75 7.62 -11.18
N LEU A 59 -12.91 8.31 -11.96
CA LEU A 59 -11.46 8.39 -11.74
C LEU A 59 -11.14 8.99 -10.37
N ASP A 60 -11.76 10.13 -10.03
CA ASP A 60 -11.58 10.80 -8.74
C ASP A 60 -11.97 9.89 -7.56
N ARG A 61 -13.11 9.19 -7.68
CA ARG A 61 -13.57 8.24 -6.64
C ARG A 61 -12.64 7.03 -6.54
N CYS A 62 -12.14 6.51 -7.66
CA CYS A 62 -11.23 5.37 -7.67
C CYS A 62 -9.90 5.72 -7.02
N ILE A 63 -9.29 6.86 -7.42
CA ILE A 63 -8.03 7.34 -6.83
C ILE A 63 -8.19 7.56 -5.33
N SER A 64 -9.31 8.17 -4.90
CA SER A 64 -9.62 8.35 -3.48
C SER A 64 -9.68 7.01 -2.73
N LYS A 65 -10.30 5.98 -3.30
CA LYS A 65 -10.35 4.63 -2.70
C LYS A 65 -8.97 4.00 -2.60
N VAL A 66 -8.15 4.09 -3.64
CA VAL A 66 -6.78 3.55 -3.64
C VAL A 66 -5.94 4.25 -2.56
N ARG A 67 -5.97 5.58 -2.52
CA ARG A 67 -5.25 6.38 -1.53
C ARG A 67 -5.70 6.09 -0.10
N ASN A 68 -7.00 6.08 0.15
CA ASN A 68 -7.54 5.82 1.48
C ASN A 68 -7.28 4.36 1.91
N GLY A 69 -7.35 3.41 0.97
CA GLY A 69 -6.98 2.02 1.20
C GLY A 69 -5.51 1.86 1.61
N MET A 70 -4.59 2.60 0.96
CA MET A 70 -3.18 2.64 1.36
C MET A 70 -3.03 3.13 2.80
N TYR A 71 -3.61 4.29 3.13
CA TYR A 71 -3.46 4.85 4.48
C TYR A 71 -4.07 3.94 5.54
N MET A 72 -5.22 3.34 5.25
CA MET A 72 -5.84 2.34 6.13
C MET A 72 -4.91 1.13 6.34
N ALA A 73 -4.26 0.62 5.30
CA ALA A 73 -3.30 -0.48 5.43
C ALA A 73 -2.07 -0.09 6.27
N ILE A 74 -1.57 1.14 6.12
CA ILE A 74 -0.47 1.67 6.93
C ILE A 74 -0.87 1.76 8.40
N ASP A 75 -2.06 2.29 8.70
CA ASP A 75 -2.54 2.46 10.07
C ASP A 75 -2.79 1.11 10.74
N ILE A 76 -3.38 0.14 10.02
CA ILE A 76 -3.56 -1.24 10.50
C ILE A 76 -2.20 -1.88 10.81
N LYS A 77 -1.20 -1.71 9.93
CA LYS A 77 0.16 -2.22 10.16
C LYS A 77 0.78 -1.63 11.44
N LYS A 78 0.70 -0.32 11.61
CA LYS A 78 1.24 0.36 12.82
C LYS A 78 0.54 -0.15 14.08
N LYS A 79 -0.78 -0.21 14.08
CA LYS A 79 -1.57 -0.71 15.21
C LYS A 79 -1.20 -2.16 15.55
N PHE A 80 -1.03 -2.99 14.52
CA PHE A 80 -0.58 -4.36 14.70
C PHE A 80 0.83 -4.45 15.31
N GLU A 81 1.77 -3.63 14.86
CA GLU A 81 3.12 -3.56 15.43
C GLU A 81 3.13 -3.07 16.88
N GLU A 82 2.27 -2.12 17.23
CA GLU A 82 2.07 -1.66 18.62
C GLU A 82 1.52 -2.78 19.51
N GLN A 83 0.51 -3.51 19.04
CA GLN A 83 -0.04 -4.66 19.75
C GLN A 83 1.01 -5.74 19.98
N LEU A 84 1.81 -6.07 18.95
CA LEU A 84 2.91 -7.02 19.11
C LEU A 84 3.96 -6.56 20.14
N LYS A 85 4.33 -5.27 20.14
CA LYS A 85 5.26 -4.70 21.16
C LYS A 85 4.67 -4.79 22.57
N ALA A 86 3.35 -4.60 22.69
CA ALA A 86 2.62 -4.77 23.94
C ALA A 86 2.41 -6.25 24.34
N GLN A 87 2.93 -7.21 23.57
CA GLN A 87 2.68 -8.65 23.73
C GLN A 87 1.20 -9.03 23.62
N GLU A 88 0.39 -8.15 23.04
CA GLU A 88 -0.98 -8.44 22.66
C GLU A 88 -0.95 -9.16 21.32
N LEU A 89 -1.40 -10.42 21.31
CA LEU A 89 -1.56 -11.19 20.08
C LEU A 89 -2.99 -10.99 19.57
N PRO A 90 -3.24 -10.10 18.60
CA PRO A 90 -4.60 -9.65 18.30
C PRO A 90 -5.44 -10.69 17.55
N TYR A 91 -4.78 -11.61 16.84
CA TYR A 91 -5.47 -12.63 16.03
C TYR A 91 -5.37 -14.00 16.69
N GLN A 92 -6.42 -14.81 16.56
CA GLN A 92 -6.48 -16.14 17.16
C GLN A 92 -5.36 -17.06 16.65
N TRP A 93 -5.08 -17.04 15.33
CA TRP A 93 -4.00 -17.82 14.75
C TRP A 93 -2.61 -17.45 15.31
N LEU A 94 -2.38 -16.19 15.72
CA LEU A 94 -1.15 -15.75 16.38
C LEU A 94 -1.06 -16.27 17.81
N LYS A 95 -2.18 -16.29 18.55
CA LYS A 95 -2.26 -16.92 19.88
C LYS A 95 -2.01 -18.42 19.78
N ASP A 96 -2.58 -19.05 18.77
CA ASP A 96 -2.41 -20.47 18.50
C ASP A 96 -0.95 -20.77 18.08
N ALA A 97 -0.31 -19.87 17.33
CA ALA A 97 1.12 -19.95 16.99
C ALA A 97 1.99 -19.90 18.25
N ALA A 98 1.77 -18.89 19.08
CA ALA A 98 2.55 -18.65 20.29
C ALA A 98 2.36 -19.76 21.34
N SER A 99 1.19 -20.40 21.36
CA SER A 99 0.90 -21.54 22.22
C SER A 99 1.28 -22.90 21.62
N GLY A 100 1.93 -22.92 20.45
CA GLY A 100 2.42 -24.15 19.80
C GLY A 100 1.32 -25.04 19.21
N LYS A 101 0.12 -24.50 18.98
CA LYS A 101 -1.04 -25.23 18.43
C LYS A 101 -1.16 -25.15 16.90
N LEU A 102 -0.24 -24.45 16.25
CA LEU A 102 -0.18 -24.36 14.78
C LEU A 102 0.41 -25.66 14.21
N GLY A 103 -0.46 -26.64 13.96
CA GLY A 103 -0.09 -27.90 13.31
C GLY A 103 -0.55 -29.18 13.99
N SER A 104 -1.34 -29.14 15.07
CA SER A 104 -1.97 -30.35 15.60
C SER A 104 -3.25 -30.69 14.81
N GLN A 105 -3.06 -31.29 13.64
CA GLN A 105 -4.00 -32.28 13.09
C GLN A 105 -3.37 -33.66 13.24
#